data_AF-A0A2I2DUD6-F1
#
_entry.id   AF-A0A2I2DUD6-F1
#
_cell.length_a   1.000
_cell.length_b   1.000
_cell.length_c   1.000
_cell.angle_alpha   90.00
_cell.angle_beta   90.00
_cell.angle_gamma   90.00
#
_symmetry.space_group_name_H-M   'P 1'
#
loop_
_entity.id
_entity.type
_entity.pdbx_description
1 polymer ?
#
loop_
_entity_poly.entity_id
_entity_poly.type
_entity_poly.pdbx_seq_one_letter_code
_entity_poly.pdbx_strand_id
1 'polypeptide(L)'
;MARYLRDLSIHIGHGQKLPDGLSEKDFNLTTHTVQDIFFYLIPTKFEFGDILKLNIDIKGNGEKPDDVKNFGGYVNYSFVDFDFHKYFRLPKAKQNDWILNVLKTVIDNIPVEVQGNKIKVLEIINHIKELKYDYSFDSKKLSKFNKSRSLKAILTIRINDNGQNASLKIVDKQGVEYYNDFLLKNVVYDFYNKLHKTKWIDNSFQVFDRNGNIFKEITIKS
;
A
#
# COMPACT_ATOMS: atom_id res chain seq x y z
N MET A 1 -1.58 -16.37 20.96
CA MET A 1 -1.48 -14.92 20.66
C MET A 1 -2.02 -14.74 19.24
N ALA A 2 -3.00 -13.86 19.02
CA ALA A 2 -3.59 -13.70 17.70
C ALA A 2 -2.53 -13.18 16.69
N ARG A 3 -2.47 -13.82 15.52
CA ARG A 3 -1.55 -13.49 14.43
C ARG A 3 -2.32 -12.78 13.34
N TYR A 4 -1.88 -11.58 12.98
CA TYR A 4 -2.54 -10.74 11.99
C TYR A 4 -1.61 -10.56 10.80
N LEU A 5 -2.17 -10.58 9.58
CA LEU A 5 -1.44 -10.23 8.38
C LEU A 5 -0.98 -8.77 8.49
N ARG A 6 0.33 -8.55 8.43
CA ARG A 6 0.97 -7.23 8.60
C ARG A 6 1.74 -6.78 7.38
N ASP A 7 2.09 -7.72 6.49
CA ASP A 7 2.99 -7.45 5.37
C ASP A 7 2.77 -8.46 4.22
N LEU A 8 2.97 -7.99 2.99
CA LEU A 8 2.75 -8.67 1.72
C LEU A 8 3.81 -8.10 0.79
N SER A 9 4.69 -8.97 0.34
CA SER A 9 5.75 -8.61 -0.59
C SER A 9 5.59 -9.40 -1.87
N ILE A 10 5.53 -8.72 -3.01
CA ILE A 10 5.60 -9.31 -4.34
C ILE A 10 6.91 -8.81 -4.96
N HIS A 11 7.87 -9.71 -5.09
CA HIS A 11 9.22 -9.38 -5.51
C HIS A 11 9.77 -10.44 -6.46
N ILE A 12 10.87 -10.09 -7.12
CA ILE A 12 11.54 -11.01 -8.03
C ILE A 12 12.18 -12.15 -7.24
N GLY A 13 12.04 -13.39 -7.72
CA GLY A 13 12.75 -14.53 -7.18
C GLY A 13 14.26 -14.39 -7.34
N HIS A 14 15.02 -15.10 -6.50
CA HIS A 14 16.48 -15.06 -6.55
C HIS A 14 17.03 -15.56 -7.90
N GLY A 15 18.08 -14.91 -8.41
CA GLY A 15 18.80 -15.33 -9.61
C GLY A 15 18.08 -15.08 -10.95
N GLN A 16 16.90 -14.45 -10.93
CA GLN A 16 16.13 -14.18 -12.13
C GLN A 16 16.77 -13.04 -12.95
N LYS A 17 16.90 -13.25 -14.26
CA LYS A 17 17.38 -12.23 -15.20
C LYS A 17 16.20 -11.46 -15.76
N LEU A 18 16.18 -10.16 -15.54
CA LEU A 18 15.19 -9.26 -16.11
C LEU A 18 15.59 -8.81 -17.53
N PRO A 19 14.62 -8.47 -18.38
CA PRO A 19 14.89 -8.01 -19.74
C PRO A 19 15.56 -6.63 -19.74
N ASP A 20 16.29 -6.35 -20.82
CA ASP A 20 16.77 -5.00 -21.18
C ASP A 20 17.57 -4.27 -20.08
N GLY A 21 18.27 -5.03 -19.22
CA GLY A 21 19.09 -4.47 -18.14
C GLY A 21 18.29 -3.92 -16.95
N LEU A 22 16.99 -4.19 -16.88
CA LEU A 22 16.16 -3.81 -15.74
C LEU A 22 16.66 -4.48 -14.46
N SER A 23 16.50 -3.76 -13.35
CA SER A 23 16.90 -4.21 -12.02
C SER A 23 15.70 -4.75 -11.23
N GLU A 24 15.99 -5.51 -10.17
CA GLU A 24 14.98 -5.90 -9.17
C GLU A 24 14.19 -4.69 -8.66
N LYS A 25 14.85 -3.55 -8.48
CA LYS A 25 14.20 -2.31 -8.06
C LYS A 25 13.15 -1.86 -9.07
N ASP A 26 13.42 -1.98 -10.37
CA ASP A 26 12.46 -1.60 -11.42
C ASP A 26 11.22 -2.49 -11.37
N PHE A 27 11.40 -3.80 -11.13
CA PHE A 27 10.28 -4.72 -10.90
C PHE A 27 9.50 -4.38 -9.62
N ASN A 28 10.18 -4.14 -8.51
CA ASN A 28 9.51 -3.81 -7.24
C ASN A 28 8.72 -2.49 -7.34
N LEU A 29 9.17 -1.53 -8.16
CA LEU A 29 8.41 -0.33 -8.48
C LEU A 29 7.15 -0.61 -9.30
N THR A 30 7.05 -1.71 -10.06
CA THR A 30 5.83 -2.04 -10.80
C THR A 30 4.82 -2.81 -9.96
N THR A 31 5.24 -3.39 -8.84
CA THR A 31 4.37 -4.16 -7.94
C THR A 31 3.76 -3.32 -6.82
N HIS A 32 4.32 -2.13 -6.52
CA HIS A 32 3.96 -1.35 -5.33
C HIS A 32 2.49 -0.92 -5.29
N THR A 33 1.89 -0.46 -6.41
CA THR A 33 0.50 0.04 -6.43
C THR A 33 -0.48 -1.01 -5.92
N VAL A 34 -0.36 -2.25 -6.41
CA VAL A 34 -1.24 -3.36 -5.99
C VAL A 34 -1.02 -3.71 -4.52
N GLN A 35 0.24 -3.81 -4.09
CA GLN A 35 0.58 -4.13 -2.69
C GLN A 35 0.08 -3.06 -1.72
N ASP A 36 0.31 -1.79 -2.03
CA ASP A 36 -0.05 -0.67 -1.18
C ASP A 36 -1.58 -0.56 -1.05
N ILE A 37 -2.32 -0.57 -2.17
CA ILE A 37 -3.79 -0.50 -2.11
C ILE A 37 -4.34 -1.71 -1.33
N PHE A 38 -3.81 -2.91 -1.59
CA PHE A 38 -4.19 -4.10 -0.84
C PHE A 38 -4.03 -3.91 0.68
N PHE A 39 -2.89 -3.35 1.11
CA PHE A 39 -2.64 -3.09 2.53
C PHE A 39 -3.61 -2.13 3.17
N TYR A 40 -3.99 -1.07 2.47
CA TYR A 40 -4.93 -0.09 3.01
C TYR A 40 -6.38 -0.59 3.01
N LEU A 41 -6.72 -1.57 2.17
CA LEU A 41 -8.04 -2.19 2.13
C LEU A 41 -8.20 -3.37 3.11
N ILE A 42 -7.10 -4.03 3.51
CA ILE A 42 -7.13 -5.07 4.53
C ILE A 42 -7.62 -4.50 5.88
N PRO A 43 -8.59 -5.13 6.56
CA PRO A 43 -9.03 -4.69 7.88
C PRO A 43 -7.90 -4.68 8.91
N THR A 44 -7.97 -3.76 9.87
CA THR A 44 -7.05 -3.80 11.01
C THR A 44 -7.22 -5.10 11.79
N LYS A 45 -6.11 -5.74 12.20
CA LYS A 45 -6.13 -7.04 12.90
C LYS A 45 -6.76 -8.18 12.08
N PHE A 46 -6.53 -8.17 10.77
CA PHE A 46 -6.99 -9.24 9.89
C PHE A 46 -6.24 -10.54 10.13
N GLU A 47 -6.95 -11.59 10.54
CA GLU A 47 -6.39 -12.94 10.72
C GLU A 47 -6.43 -13.68 9.39
N PHE A 48 -5.31 -14.22 8.94
CA PHE A 48 -5.25 -14.96 7.68
C PHE A 48 -4.54 -16.29 7.90
N GLY A 49 -5.15 -17.11 8.77
CA GLY A 49 -4.49 -18.26 9.37
C GLY A 49 -3.31 -17.82 10.22
N ASP A 50 -2.22 -18.60 10.18
CA ASP A 50 -0.98 -18.25 10.87
C ASP A 50 -0.08 -17.28 10.10
N ILE A 51 -0.54 -16.73 8.97
CA ILE A 51 0.26 -15.85 8.09
C ILE A 51 0.33 -14.43 8.67
N LEU A 52 1.54 -14.06 9.11
CA LEU A 52 1.92 -12.70 9.51
C LEU A 52 2.46 -11.89 8.34
N LYS A 53 3.23 -12.54 7.46
CA LYS A 53 3.80 -11.95 6.25
C LYS A 53 3.68 -12.93 5.09
N LEU A 54 3.10 -12.48 3.98
CA LEU A 54 3.01 -13.23 2.74
C LEU A 54 4.07 -12.72 1.77
N ASN A 55 5.02 -13.55 1.40
CA ASN A 55 6.01 -13.26 0.36
C ASN A 55 5.64 -14.04 -0.90
N ILE A 56 5.67 -13.37 -2.03
CA ILE A 56 5.40 -13.93 -3.34
C ILE A 56 6.64 -13.69 -4.21
N ASP A 57 7.37 -14.78 -4.47
CA ASP A 57 8.60 -14.79 -5.25
C ASP A 57 8.24 -15.09 -6.69
N ILE A 58 8.45 -14.12 -7.58
CA ILE A 58 8.10 -14.22 -9.00
C ILE A 58 9.28 -14.82 -9.75
N LYS A 59 9.07 -15.97 -10.39
CA LYS A 59 10.08 -16.71 -11.15
C LYS A 59 9.69 -16.83 -12.62
N GLY A 60 10.70 -16.84 -13.48
CA GLY A 60 10.56 -16.86 -14.92
C GLY A 60 10.08 -18.20 -15.48
N ASN A 61 10.02 -18.26 -16.82
CA ASN A 61 9.62 -19.45 -17.56
C ASN A 61 10.56 -20.64 -17.33
N GLY A 62 9.98 -21.80 -17.01
CA GLY A 62 10.72 -23.04 -16.79
C GLY A 62 11.35 -23.19 -15.41
N GLU A 63 11.13 -22.22 -14.52
CA GLU A 63 11.51 -22.31 -13.12
C GLU A 63 10.57 -23.24 -12.35
N LYS A 64 11.09 -23.84 -11.27
CA LYS A 64 10.29 -24.69 -10.39
C LYS A 64 9.80 -23.90 -9.17
N PRO A 65 8.56 -24.16 -8.71
CA PRO A 65 8.08 -23.55 -7.48
C PRO A 65 8.92 -24.07 -6.31
N ASP A 66 9.23 -23.20 -5.36
CA ASP A 66 9.81 -23.65 -4.09
C ASP A 66 8.72 -24.29 -3.24
N ASP A 67 9.12 -25.19 -2.34
CA ASP A 67 8.23 -25.68 -1.30
C ASP A 67 7.74 -24.50 -0.45
N VAL A 68 6.42 -24.44 -0.23
CA VAL A 68 5.81 -23.42 0.64
C VAL A 68 6.25 -23.69 2.08
N LYS A 69 7.03 -22.76 2.64
CA LYS A 69 7.53 -22.84 4.02
C LYS A 69 6.89 -21.77 4.89
N ASN A 70 6.47 -22.15 6.09
CA ASN A 70 5.97 -21.24 7.12
C ASN A 70 6.98 -21.15 8.26
N PHE A 71 7.73 -20.05 8.32
CA PHE A 71 8.70 -19.77 9.38
C PHE A 71 8.09 -18.85 10.44
N GLY A 72 7.26 -19.41 11.32
CA GLY A 72 6.68 -18.62 12.43
C GLY A 72 5.69 -17.54 11.97
N GLY A 73 5.01 -17.77 10.86
CA GLY A 73 4.03 -16.88 10.22
C GLY A 73 4.57 -16.11 9.01
N TYR A 74 5.84 -16.28 8.68
CA TYR A 74 6.42 -15.77 7.43
C TYR A 74 6.30 -16.87 6.38
N VAL A 75 5.44 -16.66 5.39
CA VAL A 75 5.13 -17.66 4.36
C VAL A 75 5.60 -17.17 3.01
N ASN A 76 6.40 -17.99 2.32
CA ASN A 76 6.88 -17.72 0.98
C ASN A 76 6.18 -18.63 -0.02
N TYR A 77 5.58 -18.04 -1.05
CA TYR A 77 5.02 -18.73 -2.20
C TYR A 77 5.82 -18.35 -3.44
N SER A 78 6.13 -19.31 -4.30
CA SER A 78 6.66 -19.02 -5.64
C SER A 78 5.52 -18.96 -6.65
N PHE A 79 5.52 -17.92 -7.49
CA PHE A 79 4.75 -17.90 -8.72
C PHE A 79 5.72 -18.12 -9.87
N VAL A 80 5.55 -19.20 -10.63
CA VAL A 80 6.43 -19.59 -11.73
C VAL A 80 5.84 -19.25 -13.09
N ASP A 81 6.66 -19.41 -14.13
CA ASP A 81 6.26 -19.18 -15.52
C ASP A 81 5.81 -17.74 -15.80
N PHE A 82 6.46 -16.79 -15.12
CA PHE A 82 6.26 -15.37 -15.34
C PHE A 82 7.08 -14.87 -16.53
N ASP A 83 6.40 -14.38 -17.57
CA ASP A 83 7.05 -13.78 -18.74
C ASP A 83 7.40 -12.31 -18.47
N PHE A 84 8.60 -12.07 -17.92
CA PHE A 84 9.10 -10.72 -17.65
C PHE A 84 9.20 -9.85 -18.92
N HIS A 85 9.62 -10.43 -20.06
CA HIS A 85 9.74 -9.67 -21.32
C HIS A 85 8.39 -9.11 -21.76
N LYS A 86 7.36 -9.95 -21.74
CA LYS A 86 6.00 -9.51 -22.07
C LYS A 86 5.47 -8.55 -21.01
N TYR A 87 5.74 -8.77 -19.73
CA TYR A 87 5.28 -7.93 -18.63
C TYR A 87 5.76 -6.49 -18.75
N PHE A 88 7.06 -6.29 -18.95
CA PHE A 88 7.61 -4.94 -19.01
C PHE A 88 7.19 -4.16 -20.26
N ARG A 89 6.73 -4.84 -21.32
CA ARG A 89 6.18 -4.20 -22.54
C ARG A 89 4.73 -3.74 -22.41
N LEU A 90 4.02 -4.14 -21.35
CA LEU A 90 2.63 -3.76 -21.15
C LEU A 90 2.50 -2.34 -20.61
N PRO A 91 1.37 -1.64 -20.91
CA PRO A 91 0.98 -0.43 -20.20
C PRO A 91 0.83 -0.67 -18.69
N LYS A 92 1.00 0.37 -17.87
CA LYS A 92 0.96 0.25 -16.39
C LYS A 92 -0.31 -0.40 -15.84
N ALA A 93 -1.49 0.00 -16.31
CA ALA A 93 -2.75 -0.65 -15.92
C ALA A 93 -2.77 -2.17 -16.20
N LYS A 94 -2.11 -2.61 -17.29
CA LYS A 94 -1.99 -4.03 -17.63
C LYS A 94 -0.91 -4.75 -16.84
N GLN A 95 0.16 -4.06 -16.46
CA GLN A 95 1.12 -4.57 -15.46
C GLN A 95 0.42 -4.79 -14.12
N ASN A 96 -0.40 -3.84 -13.65
CA ASN A 96 -1.18 -3.98 -12.42
C ASN A 96 -2.19 -5.13 -12.51
N ASP A 97 -2.92 -5.28 -13.63
CA ASP A 97 -3.81 -6.44 -13.87
C ASP A 97 -3.04 -7.76 -13.69
N TRP A 98 -1.80 -7.83 -14.19
CA TRP A 98 -1.01 -9.06 -14.14
C TRP A 98 -0.52 -9.38 -12.73
N ILE A 99 -0.03 -8.37 -11.98
CA ILE A 99 0.36 -8.54 -10.57
C ILE A 99 -0.84 -8.87 -9.69
N LEU A 100 -1.99 -8.26 -9.94
CA LEU A 100 -3.22 -8.58 -9.22
C LEU A 100 -3.66 -10.04 -9.46
N ASN A 101 -3.50 -10.54 -10.68
CA ASN A 101 -3.77 -11.95 -11.00
C ASN A 101 -2.77 -12.90 -10.32
N VAL A 102 -1.49 -12.55 -10.26
CA VAL A 102 -0.48 -13.31 -9.50
C VAL A 102 -0.90 -13.42 -8.03
N LEU A 103 -1.26 -12.29 -7.41
CA LEU A 103 -1.73 -12.26 -6.02
C LEU A 103 -2.96 -13.16 -5.86
N LYS A 104 -3.94 -13.04 -6.77
CA LYS A 104 -5.14 -13.87 -6.77
C LYS A 104 -4.80 -15.37 -6.84
N THR A 105 -3.94 -15.79 -7.76
CA THR A 105 -3.53 -17.19 -7.91
C THR A 105 -2.85 -17.71 -6.65
N VAL A 106 -1.98 -16.92 -6.02
CA VAL A 106 -1.34 -17.31 -4.76
C VAL A 106 -2.37 -17.45 -3.65
N ILE A 107 -3.26 -16.47 -3.48
CA ILE A 107 -4.34 -16.52 -2.48
C ILE A 107 -5.25 -17.74 -2.71
N ASP A 108 -5.54 -18.08 -3.97
CA ASP A 108 -6.32 -19.26 -4.35
C ASP A 108 -5.64 -20.58 -3.97
N ASN A 109 -4.31 -20.61 -3.88
CA ASN A 109 -3.54 -21.79 -3.48
C ASN A 109 -3.31 -21.89 -1.96
N ILE A 110 -3.67 -20.88 -1.17
CA ILE A 110 -3.58 -20.95 0.29
C ILE A 110 -4.61 -21.99 0.82
N PRO A 111 -4.21 -22.89 1.74
CA PRO A 111 -5.05 -24.00 2.23
C PRO A 111 -6.45 -23.60 2.73
N VAL A 112 -7.37 -24.57 2.68
CA VAL A 112 -8.80 -24.43 2.97
C VAL A 112 -9.12 -24.04 4.42
N GLU A 113 -8.18 -24.18 5.35
CA GLU A 113 -8.39 -23.84 6.76
C GLU A 113 -8.67 -22.34 6.99
N VAL A 114 -8.45 -21.48 5.98
CA VAL A 114 -8.72 -20.03 6.04
C VAL A 114 -9.85 -19.55 5.11
N GLN A 115 -10.74 -20.42 4.61
CA GLN A 115 -11.74 -20.10 3.56
C GLN A 115 -12.52 -18.79 3.80
N GLY A 116 -13.00 -18.53 5.01
CA GLY A 116 -13.79 -17.32 5.30
C GLY A 116 -13.00 -16.02 5.11
N ASN A 117 -11.72 -16.00 5.47
CA ASN A 117 -10.86 -14.83 5.27
C ASN A 117 -10.26 -14.80 3.87
N LYS A 118 -10.10 -15.96 3.22
CA LYS A 118 -9.74 -16.05 1.79
C LYS A 118 -10.77 -15.35 0.91
N ILE A 119 -12.07 -15.55 1.14
CA ILE A 119 -13.13 -14.87 0.39
C ILE A 119 -12.99 -13.34 0.51
N LYS A 120 -12.77 -12.81 1.71
CA LYS A 120 -12.56 -11.38 1.93
C LYS A 120 -11.32 -10.84 1.20
N VAL A 121 -10.23 -11.61 1.19
CA VAL A 121 -9.02 -11.24 0.43
C VAL A 121 -9.32 -11.18 -1.07
N LEU A 122 -10.07 -12.15 -1.60
CA LEU A 122 -10.49 -12.15 -3.01
C LEU A 122 -11.44 -11.00 -3.34
N GLU A 123 -12.34 -10.62 -2.44
CA GLU A 123 -13.17 -9.42 -2.56
C GLU A 123 -12.33 -8.14 -2.61
N ILE A 124 -11.32 -8.02 -1.74
CA ILE A 124 -10.36 -6.90 -1.77
C ILE A 124 -9.64 -6.85 -3.12
N ILE A 125 -9.16 -7.99 -3.62
CA ILE A 125 -8.48 -8.09 -4.92
C ILE A 125 -9.39 -7.59 -6.05
N ASN A 126 -10.66 -8.02 -6.07
CA ASN A 126 -11.62 -7.54 -7.07
C ASN A 126 -11.87 -6.03 -6.91
N HIS A 127 -11.97 -5.53 -5.68
CA HIS A 127 -12.19 -4.12 -5.41
C HIS A 127 -11.02 -3.25 -5.88
N ILE A 128 -9.77 -3.69 -5.73
CA ILE A 128 -8.58 -2.99 -6.29
C ILE A 128 -8.73 -2.74 -7.79
N LYS A 129 -9.25 -3.74 -8.51
CA LYS A 129 -9.50 -3.64 -9.95
C LYS A 129 -10.63 -2.66 -10.28
N GLU A 130 -11.71 -2.67 -9.51
CA GLU A 130 -12.84 -1.73 -9.65
C GLU A 130 -12.41 -0.27 -9.42
N LEU A 131 -11.52 -0.06 -8.46
CA LEU A 131 -10.87 1.22 -8.19
C LEU A 131 -9.91 1.66 -9.31
N LYS A 132 -9.67 0.82 -10.32
CA LYS A 132 -8.74 1.07 -11.43
C LYS A 132 -7.34 1.45 -10.94
N TYR A 133 -6.90 0.81 -9.85
CA TYR A 133 -5.59 1.05 -9.24
C TYR A 133 -5.37 2.49 -8.75
N ASP A 134 -6.46 3.20 -8.41
CA ASP A 134 -6.42 4.54 -7.85
C ASP A 134 -7.31 4.61 -6.61
N TYR A 135 -6.68 4.59 -5.44
CA TYR A 135 -7.38 4.58 -4.17
C TYR A 135 -7.08 5.82 -3.36
N SER A 136 -8.12 6.51 -2.90
CA SER A 136 -8.00 7.72 -2.07
C SER A 136 -8.89 7.62 -0.83
N PHE A 137 -8.39 8.05 0.31
CA PHE A 137 -9.15 8.06 1.56
C PHE A 137 -8.62 9.10 2.56
N ASP A 138 -9.49 9.56 3.45
CA ASP A 138 -9.11 10.46 4.53
C ASP A 138 -8.54 9.69 5.73
N SER A 139 -7.33 10.06 6.15
CA SER A 139 -6.68 9.45 7.30
C SER A 139 -7.37 9.87 8.61
N LYS A 140 -8.10 8.95 9.24
CA LYS A 140 -8.71 9.17 10.56
C LYS A 140 -7.66 9.48 11.65
N LYS A 141 -6.48 8.88 11.54
CA LYS A 141 -5.38 9.08 12.51
C LYS A 141 -4.78 10.48 12.40
N LEU A 142 -4.53 10.94 11.17
CA LEU A 142 -3.79 12.17 10.89
C LEU A 142 -4.68 13.40 10.71
N SER A 143 -5.97 13.22 10.41
CA SER A 143 -6.94 14.32 10.39
C SER A 143 -7.32 14.73 11.81
N LYS A 144 -7.38 16.04 12.09
CA LYS A 144 -7.67 16.58 13.44
C LYS A 144 -8.57 17.81 13.38
N PHE A 145 -9.45 17.89 14.36
CA PHE A 145 -10.30 19.06 14.58
C PHE A 145 -9.74 19.93 15.70
N ASN A 146 -9.61 21.24 15.43
CA ASN A 146 -9.37 22.27 16.42
C ASN A 146 -10.72 22.84 16.87
N LYS A 147 -11.19 22.40 18.04
CA LYS A 147 -12.49 22.81 18.58
C LYS A 147 -12.59 24.31 18.84
N SER A 148 -11.52 24.92 19.35
CA SER A 148 -11.51 26.35 19.71
C SER A 148 -11.71 27.26 18.49
N ARG A 149 -11.09 26.89 17.36
CA ARG A 149 -11.15 27.63 16.09
C ARG A 149 -12.23 27.13 15.15
N SER A 150 -12.90 26.03 15.50
CA SER A 150 -13.83 25.34 14.61
C SER A 150 -13.22 24.94 13.26
N LEU A 151 -11.92 24.62 13.23
CA LEU A 151 -11.18 24.22 12.03
C LEU A 151 -10.92 22.71 12.00
N LYS A 152 -11.05 22.10 10.82
CA LYS A 152 -10.76 20.69 10.56
C LYS A 152 -9.62 20.58 9.56
N ALA A 153 -8.52 19.97 9.98
CA ALA A 153 -7.47 19.50 9.10
C ALA A 153 -7.82 18.09 8.61
N ILE A 154 -7.94 17.93 7.30
CA ILE A 154 -8.28 16.70 6.59
C ILE A 154 -7.06 16.30 5.77
N LEU A 155 -6.44 15.17 6.14
CA LEU A 155 -5.31 14.61 5.38
C LEU A 155 -5.82 13.46 4.53
N THR A 156 -5.75 13.62 3.22
CA THR A 156 -6.16 12.61 2.24
C THR A 156 -4.92 11.90 1.71
N ILE A 157 -4.96 10.57 1.73
CA ILE A 157 -3.92 9.70 1.17
C ILE A 157 -4.44 9.20 -0.18
N ARG A 158 -3.61 9.21 -1.21
CA ARG A 158 -3.92 8.67 -2.54
C ARG A 158 -2.81 7.75 -3.02
N ILE A 159 -3.17 6.59 -3.55
CA ILE A 159 -2.24 5.57 -4.04
C ILE A 159 -2.62 5.30 -5.49
N ASN A 160 -1.66 5.45 -6.39
CA ASN A 160 -1.83 5.18 -7.82
C ASN A 160 -0.48 4.82 -8.45
N ASP A 161 -0.43 4.74 -9.78
CA ASP A 161 0.77 4.40 -10.55
C ASP A 161 1.99 5.32 -10.30
N ASN A 162 1.77 6.51 -9.73
CA ASN A 162 2.86 7.41 -9.37
C ASN A 162 3.39 7.19 -7.95
N GLY A 163 2.80 6.30 -7.15
CA GLY A 163 3.15 6.09 -5.75
C GLY A 163 2.09 6.58 -4.77
N GLN A 164 2.48 6.66 -3.50
CA GLN A 164 1.68 7.23 -2.43
C GLN A 164 1.83 8.75 -2.40
N ASN A 165 0.70 9.43 -2.35
CA ASN A 165 0.55 10.87 -2.32
C ASN A 165 -0.24 11.26 -1.07
N ALA A 166 0.05 12.42 -0.51
CA ALA A 166 -0.75 12.98 0.57
C ALA A 166 -1.06 14.44 0.29
N SER A 167 -2.30 14.83 0.50
CA SER A 167 -2.73 16.23 0.52
C SER A 167 -3.34 16.58 1.86
N LEU A 168 -3.30 17.86 2.18
CA LEU A 168 -3.89 18.43 3.39
C LEU A 168 -4.82 19.55 3.00
N LYS A 169 -6.07 19.45 3.45
CA LYS A 169 -7.07 20.51 3.38
C LYS A 169 -7.44 20.98 4.77
N ILE A 170 -7.46 22.29 5.02
CA ILE A 170 -7.96 22.87 6.27
C ILE A 170 -9.24 23.64 5.96
N VAL A 171 -10.34 23.25 6.62
CA VAL A 171 -11.66 23.87 6.46
C VAL A 171 -12.27 24.31 7.78
N ASP A 172 -13.20 25.25 7.75
CA ASP A 172 -14.08 25.52 8.89
C ASP A 172 -15.33 24.61 8.90
N LYS A 173 -16.27 24.88 9.83
CA LYS A 173 -17.54 24.15 9.97
C LYS A 173 -18.47 24.31 8.77
N GLN A 174 -18.36 25.41 8.04
CA GLN A 174 -19.16 25.73 6.86
C GLN A 174 -18.52 25.15 5.59
N GLY A 175 -17.29 24.64 5.68
CA GLY A 175 -16.55 24.06 4.57
C GLY A 175 -15.68 25.06 3.81
N VAL A 176 -15.53 26.28 4.32
CA VAL A 176 -14.63 27.29 3.72
C VAL A 176 -13.20 26.80 3.87
N GLU A 177 -12.44 26.83 2.78
CA GLU A 177 -11.08 26.34 2.69
C GLU A 177 -10.06 27.44 3.04
N TYR A 178 -9.19 27.16 4.01
CA TYR A 178 -8.11 28.05 4.44
C TYR A 178 -6.73 27.57 3.95
N TYR A 179 -6.62 26.29 3.60
CA TYR A 179 -5.40 25.68 3.08
C TYR A 179 -5.74 24.44 2.27
N ASN A 180 -5.01 24.23 1.18
CA ASN A 180 -5.08 23.02 0.36
C ASN A 180 -3.79 22.86 -0.44
N ASP A 181 -3.01 21.84 -0.11
CA ASP A 181 -1.75 21.56 -0.80
C ASP A 181 -1.35 20.09 -0.64
N PHE A 182 -0.40 19.66 -1.47
CA PHE A 182 0.25 18.38 -1.34
C PHE A 182 1.34 18.42 -0.27
N LEU A 183 1.28 17.46 0.66
CA LEU A 183 2.33 17.19 1.63
C LEU A 183 3.43 16.28 1.03
N LEU A 184 3.02 15.30 0.22
CA LEU A 184 3.92 14.37 -0.46
C LEU A 184 3.40 14.09 -1.87
N LYS A 185 4.34 13.96 -2.81
CA LYS A 185 4.07 13.56 -4.20
C LYS A 185 4.94 12.36 -4.56
N ASN A 186 4.31 11.33 -5.13
CA ASN A 186 4.95 10.20 -5.79
C ASN A 186 5.97 9.43 -4.93
N VAL A 187 5.60 9.11 -3.69
CA VAL A 187 6.50 8.44 -2.74
C VAL A 187 6.20 6.95 -2.69
N VAL A 188 7.19 6.11 -2.95
CA VAL A 188 7.04 4.63 -2.92
C VAL A 188 7.56 4.00 -1.62
N TYR A 189 8.51 4.64 -0.90
CA TYR A 189 9.16 4.02 0.27
C TYR A 189 9.29 4.90 1.54
N ASP A 190 8.88 6.16 1.51
CA ASP A 190 9.07 7.11 2.63
C ASP A 190 7.79 7.66 3.25
N PHE A 191 6.63 7.19 2.79
CA PHE A 191 5.35 7.78 3.18
C PHE A 191 5.13 7.72 4.70
N TYR A 192 5.32 6.53 5.29
CA TYR A 192 5.18 6.32 6.73
C TYR A 192 6.29 6.97 7.58
N ASN A 193 7.44 7.27 6.98
CA ASN A 193 8.54 7.96 7.67
C ASN A 193 8.21 9.45 7.84
N LYS A 194 7.59 10.07 6.83
CA LYS A 194 7.30 11.52 6.81
C LYS A 194 5.96 11.90 7.46
N LEU A 195 4.97 11.01 7.42
CA LEU A 195 3.61 11.29 7.92
C LEU A 195 3.21 10.38 9.09
N HIS A 196 3.80 10.62 10.27
CA HIS A 196 3.61 9.75 11.43
C HIS A 196 2.50 10.21 12.38
N LYS A 197 2.49 11.51 12.72
CA LYS A 197 1.59 12.12 13.71
C LYS A 197 1.25 13.56 13.32
N THR A 198 0.11 14.04 13.77
CA THR A 198 -0.31 15.43 13.61
C THR A 198 -0.86 16.01 14.91
N LYS A 199 -0.77 17.32 15.07
CA LYS A 199 -1.42 18.07 16.17
C LYS A 199 -1.69 19.52 15.77
N TRP A 200 -2.68 20.10 16.45
CA TRP A 200 -2.88 21.54 16.48
C TRP A 200 -2.08 22.14 17.63
N ILE A 201 -1.42 23.27 17.37
CA ILE A 201 -0.87 24.17 18.39
C ILE A 201 -1.39 25.55 18.03
N ASP A 202 -2.29 26.09 18.85
CA ASP A 202 -2.93 27.39 18.62
C ASP A 202 -3.52 27.51 17.20
N ASN A 203 -2.91 28.32 16.35
CA ASN A 203 -3.30 28.56 14.95
C ASN A 203 -2.51 27.72 13.93
N SER A 204 -1.55 26.92 14.40
CA SER A 204 -0.69 26.08 13.56
C SER A 204 -1.13 24.62 13.58
N PHE A 205 -1.25 24.03 12.40
CA PHE A 205 -1.33 22.59 12.22
C PHE A 205 0.06 22.03 11.91
N GLN A 206 0.54 21.12 12.74
CA GLN A 206 1.86 20.51 12.61
C GLN A 206 1.76 19.03 12.25
N VAL A 207 2.58 18.63 11.29
CA VAL A 207 2.78 17.26 10.81
C VAL A 207 4.19 16.81 11.21
N PHE A 208 4.28 15.63 11.79
CA PHE A 208 5.51 15.07 12.35
C PHE A 208 5.96 13.83 11.58
N ASP A 209 7.27 13.74 11.40
CA ASP A 209 7.93 12.52 10.95
C ASP A 209 7.97 11.46 12.08
N ARG A 210 8.46 10.27 11.77
CA ARG A 210 8.57 9.15 12.73
C ARG A 210 9.59 9.40 13.83
N ASN A 211 10.55 10.30 13.62
CA ASN A 211 11.57 10.68 14.59
C ASN A 211 11.09 11.78 15.54
N GLY A 212 9.87 12.32 15.31
CA GLY A 212 9.29 13.39 16.12
C GLY A 212 9.67 14.80 15.67
N ASN A 213 10.34 14.95 14.52
CA ASN A 213 10.62 16.27 13.94
C ASN A 213 9.38 16.80 13.21
N ILE A 214 9.27 18.13 13.14
CA ILE A 214 8.24 18.78 12.33
C ILE A 214 8.59 18.59 10.85
N PHE A 215 7.79 17.80 10.16
CA PHE A 215 7.87 17.64 8.70
C PHE A 215 7.26 18.85 7.99
N LYS A 216 6.12 19.33 8.48
CA LYS A 216 5.41 20.50 7.93
C LYS A 216 4.63 21.22 9.03
N GLU A 217 4.63 22.54 8.98
CA GLU A 217 3.78 23.39 9.80
C GLU A 217 2.99 24.35 8.90
N ILE A 218 1.70 24.50 9.21
CA ILE A 218 0.78 25.38 8.49
C ILE A 218 0.10 26.29 9.52
N THR A 219 0.42 27.58 9.48
CA THR A 219 -0.21 28.59 10.34
C THR A 219 -1.36 29.26 9.60
N ILE A 220 -2.58 29.14 10.14
CA ILE A 220 -3.75 29.84 9.61
C ILE A 220 -3.79 31.24 10.22
N LYS A 221 -3.61 32.26 9.38
CA LYS A 221 -3.78 33.65 9.81
C LYS A 221 -5.27 33.89 10.06
N SER A 222 -5.58 34.36 11.26
CA SER A 222 -6.90 34.84 11.68
C SER A 222 -7.32 36.07 10.90
#